data_AF-A0A8J4XYI3-F1
#
_entry.id   AF-A0A8J4XYI3-F1
#
_cell.length_a   1.000
_cell.length_b   1.000
_cell.length_c   1.000
_cell.angle_alpha   90.00
_cell.angle_beta   90.00
_cell.angle_gamma   90.00
#
_symmetry.space_group_name_H-M   'P 1'
#
loop_
_entity.id
_entity.type
_entity.pdbx_description
1 polymer ?
#
loop_
_entity_poly.entity_id
_entity_poly.type
_entity_poly.pdbx_seq_one_letter_code
_entity_poly.pdbx_strand_id
1 'polypeptide(L)'
;MEKLGLVQYETYVEERLVNQTVPITDPIKRNNLHLFSRPPVREKSRKQLQMSSLKNDCSLFSRLYIASQIRHGDLDEFFQHENQVNILDGAAIINMLRLGTAKTFQGYATDVFVPYVTSQLQHVDRLDIVWDLYMADSLKADTRSKRGKGVRRRVEPSSAVPGNWQEFLRINDNKTELFPFLASNVADIDTSKHLITTQDYSVLCSNRQDVSALAPCTHEEADTRILLHLQDAVQQGYSKVSMRTVDTDVVVLAIASANRLNISELWIAFGAGKSFRFIAAHEIAKALGPDRCVALPMFHAFTGCDTVSCFGGRGKKTAWDTWTTYGDVTPAFCALGAMPECHECHATCH
;
A
#
# COMPACT_ATOMS: atom_id res chain seq x y z
N MET A 1 8.36 7.52 32.66
CA MET A 1 7.69 6.88 31.52
C MET A 1 8.69 6.00 30.78
N GLU A 2 9.80 6.59 30.34
CA GLU A 2 10.94 5.90 29.71
C GLU A 2 11.44 4.68 30.50
N LYS A 3 11.73 4.82 31.81
CA LYS A 3 12.14 3.69 32.66
C LYS A 3 11.12 2.53 32.71
N LEU A 4 9.82 2.82 32.67
CA LEU A 4 8.78 1.79 32.66
C LEU A 4 8.69 1.09 31.29
N GLY A 5 8.84 1.86 30.20
CA GLY A 5 8.90 1.32 28.84
C GLY A 5 10.14 0.44 28.63
N LEU A 6 11.30 0.86 29.14
CA LEU A 6 12.55 0.10 29.06
C LEU A 6 12.41 -1.27 29.75
N VAL A 7 11.91 -1.29 30.98
CA VAL A 7 11.68 -2.54 31.74
C VAL A 7 10.74 -3.48 31.00
N GLN A 8 9.67 -2.96 30.40
CA GLN A 8 8.74 -3.78 29.63
C GLN A 8 9.33 -4.31 28.32
N TYR A 9 10.13 -3.49 27.64
CA TYR A 9 10.85 -3.92 26.45
C TYR A 9 11.82 -5.04 26.80
N GLU A 10 12.64 -4.86 27.84
CA GLU A 10 13.59 -5.88 28.32
C GLU A 10 12.85 -7.17 28.70
N THR A 11 11.75 -7.08 29.44
CA THR A 11 10.91 -8.23 29.81
C THR A 11 10.36 -8.94 28.57
N TYR A 12 9.88 -8.18 27.56
CA TYR A 12 9.36 -8.76 26.33
C TYR A 12 10.44 -9.51 25.55
N VAL A 13 11.62 -8.90 25.38
CA VAL A 13 12.76 -9.53 24.70
C VAL A 13 13.16 -10.81 25.42
N GLU A 14 13.29 -10.75 26.75
CA GLU A 14 13.72 -11.89 27.55
C GLU A 14 12.70 -13.04 27.52
N GLU A 15 11.42 -12.78 27.75
CA GLU A 15 10.39 -13.82 27.81
C GLU A 15 10.03 -14.40 26.43
N ARG A 16 9.95 -13.56 25.40
CA ARG A 16 9.40 -13.95 24.08
C ARG A 16 10.48 -14.34 23.08
N LEU A 17 11.61 -13.64 23.07
CA LEU A 17 12.64 -13.80 22.03
C LEU A 17 13.82 -14.65 22.52
N VAL A 18 14.26 -14.45 23.76
CA VAL A 18 15.41 -15.19 24.32
C VAL A 18 14.96 -16.52 24.92
N ASN A 19 14.06 -16.49 25.91
CA ASN A 19 13.65 -17.67 26.65
C ASN A 19 12.50 -18.43 25.98
N GLN A 20 11.77 -17.79 25.06
CA GLN A 20 10.63 -18.35 24.33
C GLN A 20 9.56 -18.99 25.24
N THR A 21 9.43 -18.51 26.47
CA THR A 21 8.53 -19.07 27.48
C THR A 21 7.08 -18.69 27.25
N VAL A 22 6.83 -17.67 26.43
CA VAL A 22 5.50 -17.15 26.19
C VAL A 22 5.34 -16.79 24.69
N PRO A 23 4.24 -17.16 24.01
CA PRO A 23 4.08 -16.96 22.56
C PRO A 23 4.14 -15.51 22.08
N ILE A 24 4.84 -15.17 20.99
CA ILE A 24 4.95 -13.78 20.51
C ILE A 24 3.59 -13.09 20.23
N THR A 25 2.54 -13.90 20.02
CA THR A 25 1.18 -13.43 19.72
C THR A 25 0.37 -13.01 20.94
N ASP A 26 0.80 -13.27 22.17
CA ASP A 26 -0.03 -12.95 23.33
C ASP A 26 -0.05 -11.43 23.59
N PRO A 27 -1.21 -10.89 24.01
CA PRO A 27 -1.32 -9.47 24.33
C PRO A 27 -0.42 -9.06 25.50
N ILE A 28 0.37 -8.00 25.29
CA ILE A 28 1.12 -7.37 26.37
C ILE A 28 0.15 -6.61 27.29
N LYS A 29 0.36 -6.75 28.60
CA LYS A 29 -0.47 -6.06 29.61
C LYS A 29 -0.40 -4.56 29.42
N ARG A 30 -1.56 -3.93 29.25
CA ARG A 30 -1.69 -2.49 29.07
C ARG A 30 -1.17 -1.73 30.28
N ASN A 31 -0.29 -0.76 30.05
CA ASN A 31 0.05 0.25 31.05
C ASN A 31 -1.07 1.27 31.21
N ASN A 32 -1.39 1.61 32.46
CA ASN A 32 -2.26 2.75 32.79
C ASN A 32 -1.46 4.06 32.72
N LEU A 33 -0.91 4.38 31.55
CA LEU A 33 -0.29 5.67 31.27
C LEU A 33 -1.29 6.58 30.56
N HIS A 34 -1.37 7.84 30.98
CA HIS A 34 -2.18 8.89 30.34
C HIS A 34 -1.61 9.38 28.99
N LEU A 35 -0.90 8.53 28.26
CA LEU A 35 -0.29 8.84 26.96
C LEU A 35 -1.33 9.12 25.85
N PHE A 36 -2.49 8.47 25.95
CA PHE A 36 -3.56 8.53 24.95
C PHE A 36 -4.90 8.97 25.55
N SER A 37 -4.89 9.54 26.76
CA SER A 37 -6.07 10.19 27.33
C SER A 37 -6.23 11.57 26.68
N ARG A 38 -7.46 12.01 26.41
CA ARG A 38 -7.69 13.43 26.05
C ARG A 38 -7.04 14.29 27.14
N PRO A 39 -6.16 15.25 26.79
CA PRO A 39 -5.53 16.08 27.80
C PRO A 39 -6.61 16.87 28.56
N PRO A 40 -6.45 17.11 29.88
CA PRO A 40 -7.33 18.00 30.61
C PRO A 40 -7.22 19.40 30.01
N VAL A 41 -8.38 19.98 29.71
CA VAL A 41 -8.51 21.33 29.15
C VAL A 41 -7.87 22.33 30.13
N ARG A 42 -6.74 22.93 29.76
CA ARG A 42 -6.30 24.18 30.40
C ARG A 42 -7.23 25.28 29.94
N GLU A 43 -7.97 25.88 30.87
CA GLU A 43 -8.86 27.00 30.58
C GLU A 43 -8.08 28.19 30.03
N LYS A 44 -8.28 28.48 28.74
CA LYS A 44 -8.27 29.84 28.17
C LYS A 44 -9.59 30.05 27.45
N SER A 45 -10.12 31.26 27.55
CA SER A 45 -11.53 31.57 27.31
C SER A 45 -12.06 31.15 25.94
N ARG A 46 -13.21 30.45 25.99
CA ARG A 46 -14.17 30.16 24.91
C ARG A 46 -14.32 31.33 23.93
N LYS A 47 -13.75 31.23 22.72
CA LYS A 47 -14.43 31.42 21.40
C LYS A 47 -13.53 31.87 20.23
N GLN A 48 -12.34 32.43 20.42
CA GLN A 48 -11.67 33.14 19.30
C GLN A 48 -10.38 32.55 18.70
N LEU A 49 -9.71 31.53 19.28
CA LEU A 49 -8.40 31.07 18.74
C LEU A 49 -8.26 29.56 18.46
N GLN A 50 -9.08 28.68 19.04
CA GLN A 50 -8.88 27.22 18.94
C GLN A 50 -9.83 26.49 17.97
N MET A 51 -10.86 27.16 17.43
CA MET A 51 -11.78 26.54 16.47
C MET A 51 -11.38 26.76 15.01
N SER A 52 -10.52 27.71 14.67
CA SER A 52 -10.11 27.97 13.27
C SER A 52 -9.02 27.01 12.81
N SER A 53 -7.98 26.75 13.63
CA SER A 53 -6.88 25.84 13.28
C SER A 53 -7.29 24.36 13.30
N LEU A 54 -7.99 23.89 14.33
CA LEU A 54 -8.38 22.48 14.46
C LEU A 54 -9.59 22.08 13.60
N LYS A 55 -10.51 23.02 13.29
CA LYS A 55 -11.49 22.75 12.23
C LYS A 55 -10.82 22.75 10.87
N ASN A 56 -9.85 23.61 10.60
CA ASN A 56 -9.26 23.68 9.26
C ASN A 56 -8.55 22.39 8.86
N ASP A 57 -7.88 21.67 9.76
CA ASP A 57 -7.10 20.47 9.39
C ASP A 57 -7.91 19.17 9.41
N CYS A 58 -8.83 18.98 10.38
CA CYS A 58 -9.74 17.84 10.36
C CYS A 58 -10.84 18.02 9.30
N SER A 59 -11.19 19.27 9.00
CA SER A 59 -11.90 19.56 7.76
C SER A 59 -10.97 19.74 6.56
N LEU A 60 -9.65 19.63 6.64
CA LEU A 60 -8.81 19.53 5.45
C LEU A 60 -8.84 18.09 4.97
N PHE A 61 -8.73 17.10 5.87
CA PHE A 61 -8.98 15.70 5.52
C PHE A 61 -10.45 15.46 5.13
N SER A 62 -11.41 16.04 5.87
CA SER A 62 -12.82 15.95 5.49
C SER A 62 -13.18 16.82 4.28
N ARG A 63 -12.54 17.98 4.02
CA ARG A 63 -12.74 18.80 2.79
C ARG A 63 -11.90 18.32 1.63
N LEU A 64 -10.81 17.58 1.80
CA LEU A 64 -10.12 16.85 0.71
C LEU A 64 -10.97 15.64 0.32
N TYR A 65 -11.51 14.93 1.31
CA TYR A 65 -12.48 13.87 1.13
C TYR A 65 -13.82 14.37 0.55
N ILE A 66 -14.28 15.58 0.90
CA ILE A 66 -15.50 16.19 0.37
C ILE A 66 -15.26 16.98 -0.93
N ALA A 67 -14.11 17.62 -1.14
CA ALA A 67 -13.77 18.30 -2.40
C ALA A 67 -13.47 17.30 -3.52
N SER A 68 -13.03 16.09 -3.19
CA SER A 68 -13.05 14.95 -4.12
C SER A 68 -14.46 14.39 -4.37
N GLN A 69 -15.45 14.74 -3.53
CA GLN A 69 -16.88 14.40 -3.70
C GLN A 69 -17.72 15.53 -4.34
N ILE A 70 -17.21 16.78 -4.43
CA ILE A 70 -17.99 17.97 -4.83
C ILE A 70 -17.67 18.46 -6.26
N ARG A 71 -16.68 17.90 -6.97
CA ARG A 71 -16.59 18.18 -8.40
C ARG A 71 -17.63 17.34 -9.13
N HIS A 72 -18.75 17.96 -9.49
CA HIS A 72 -19.77 17.43 -10.41
C HIS A 72 -19.25 17.26 -11.86
N GLY A 73 -17.99 16.87 -12.02
CA GLY A 73 -17.39 16.45 -13.29
C GLY A 73 -17.04 14.97 -13.19
N ASP A 74 -17.08 14.28 -14.32
CA ASP A 74 -16.61 12.90 -14.41
C ASP A 74 -15.09 12.88 -14.15
N LEU A 75 -14.72 12.65 -12.89
CA LEU A 75 -13.32 12.57 -12.48
C LEU A 75 -12.63 11.37 -13.14
N ASP A 76 -13.37 10.31 -13.45
CA ASP A 76 -12.81 9.15 -14.16
C ASP A 76 -12.40 9.58 -15.57
N GLU A 77 -13.25 10.33 -16.29
CA GLU A 77 -12.94 10.89 -17.62
C GLU A 77 -11.80 11.92 -17.56
N PHE A 78 -11.79 12.81 -16.55
CA PHE A 78 -10.73 13.81 -16.39
C PHE A 78 -9.35 13.16 -16.15
N PHE A 79 -9.26 12.20 -15.22
CA PHE A 79 -7.99 11.54 -14.90
C PHE A 79 -7.54 10.55 -15.99
N GLN A 80 -8.46 10.04 -16.81
CA GLN A 80 -8.14 9.24 -17.99
C GLN A 80 -7.41 10.03 -19.09
N HIS A 81 -7.35 11.36 -19.03
CA HIS A 81 -6.69 12.14 -20.09
C HIS A 81 -5.51 13.00 -19.62
N GLU A 82 -5.26 13.06 -18.32
CA GLU A 82 -4.19 13.91 -17.77
C GLU A 82 -3.01 13.13 -17.18
N ASN A 83 -3.19 11.86 -16.80
CA ASN A 83 -2.10 11.06 -16.25
C ASN A 83 -1.13 10.61 -17.35
N GLN A 84 0.17 10.75 -17.09
CA GLN A 84 1.21 10.26 -18.00
C GLN A 84 1.53 8.78 -17.73
N VAL A 85 1.39 8.36 -16.47
CA VAL A 85 1.70 7.00 -16.00
C VAL A 85 0.57 6.47 -15.14
N ASN A 86 0.25 5.19 -15.31
CA ASN A 86 -0.62 4.46 -14.39
C ASN A 86 0.09 3.20 -13.88
N ILE A 87 0.05 2.96 -12.57
CA ILE A 87 0.65 1.78 -11.93
C ILE A 87 -0.48 0.99 -11.28
N LEU A 88 -0.66 -0.26 -11.71
CA LEU A 88 -1.72 -1.14 -11.28
C LEU A 88 -1.20 -2.15 -10.26
N ASP A 89 -1.86 -2.21 -9.11
CA ASP A 89 -1.77 -3.35 -8.19
C ASP A 89 -2.50 -4.54 -8.83
N GLY A 90 -1.74 -5.47 -9.41
CA GLY A 90 -2.27 -6.59 -10.16
C GLY A 90 -3.22 -7.46 -9.33
N ALA A 91 -2.89 -7.68 -8.06
CA ALA A 91 -3.73 -8.44 -7.13
C ALA A 91 -5.06 -7.72 -6.86
N ALA A 92 -5.05 -6.39 -6.72
CA ALA A 92 -6.28 -5.61 -6.61
C ALA A 92 -7.12 -5.71 -7.90
N ILE A 93 -6.50 -5.58 -9.08
CA ILE A 93 -7.20 -5.63 -10.37
C ILE A 93 -7.94 -6.95 -10.56
N ILE A 94 -7.26 -8.09 -10.39
CA ILE A 94 -7.89 -9.41 -10.62
C ILE A 94 -9.03 -9.72 -9.63
N ASN A 95 -8.98 -9.13 -8.43
CA ASN A 95 -10.06 -9.26 -7.45
C ASN A 95 -11.28 -8.42 -7.84
N MET A 96 -11.06 -7.31 -8.54
CA MET A 96 -12.13 -6.43 -9.04
C MET A 96 -12.77 -6.96 -10.32
N LEU A 97 -11.97 -7.54 -11.22
CA LEU A 97 -12.45 -8.09 -12.48
C LEU A 97 -13.21 -9.40 -12.25
N ARG A 98 -14.38 -9.51 -12.90
CA ARG A 98 -15.17 -10.75 -12.91
C ARG A 98 -14.71 -11.64 -14.05
N LEU A 99 -14.87 -12.95 -13.90
CA LEU A 99 -14.58 -13.93 -14.97
C LEU A 99 -15.41 -13.70 -16.25
N GLY A 100 -16.53 -12.99 -16.18
CA GLY A 100 -17.40 -12.75 -17.33
C GLY A 100 -17.91 -14.08 -17.91
N THR A 101 -17.74 -14.26 -19.22
CA THR A 101 -18.10 -15.49 -19.94
C THR A 101 -16.91 -16.45 -20.14
N ALA A 102 -15.74 -16.13 -19.58
CA ALA A 102 -14.53 -16.92 -19.76
C ALA A 102 -14.72 -18.34 -19.19
N LYS A 103 -14.35 -19.34 -19.99
CA LYS A 103 -14.39 -20.75 -19.59
C LYS A 103 -13.04 -21.30 -19.19
N THR A 104 -11.95 -20.73 -19.72
CA THR A 104 -10.57 -21.15 -19.49
C THR A 104 -9.71 -19.98 -19.02
N PHE A 105 -8.53 -20.26 -18.44
CA PHE A 105 -7.62 -19.19 -18.02
C PHE A 105 -7.14 -18.36 -19.21
N GLN A 106 -6.89 -18.98 -20.37
CA GLN A 106 -6.58 -18.21 -21.58
C GLN A 106 -7.74 -17.31 -21.99
N GLY A 107 -8.98 -17.81 -21.98
CA GLY A 107 -10.16 -16.99 -22.26
C GLY A 107 -10.33 -15.83 -21.26
N TYR A 108 -10.01 -16.05 -19.99
CA TYR A 108 -10.00 -14.95 -19.02
C TYR A 108 -8.93 -13.91 -19.34
N ALA A 109 -7.72 -14.35 -19.70
CA ALA A 109 -6.65 -13.45 -20.10
C ALA A 109 -7.04 -12.63 -21.34
N THR A 110 -7.50 -13.27 -22.42
CA THR A 110 -7.79 -12.62 -23.70
C THR A 110 -9.08 -11.82 -23.72
N ASP A 111 -10.12 -12.29 -23.04
CA ASP A 111 -11.47 -11.72 -23.17
C ASP A 111 -11.79 -10.74 -22.04
N VAL A 112 -11.01 -10.74 -20.95
CA VAL A 112 -11.26 -9.90 -19.77
C VAL A 112 -10.04 -9.08 -19.37
N PHE A 113 -8.93 -9.75 -19.04
CA PHE A 113 -7.79 -9.07 -18.42
C PHE A 113 -7.01 -8.18 -19.40
N VAL A 114 -6.62 -8.70 -20.57
CA VAL A 114 -5.91 -7.94 -21.61
C VAL A 114 -6.75 -6.76 -22.13
N PRO A 115 -8.06 -6.91 -22.41
CA PRO A 115 -8.91 -5.77 -22.76
C PRO A 115 -8.96 -4.69 -21.68
N TYR A 116 -9.00 -5.08 -20.40
CA TYR A 116 -8.92 -4.12 -19.29
C TYR A 116 -7.58 -3.37 -19.32
N VAL A 117 -6.46 -4.08 -19.38
CA VAL A 117 -5.10 -3.50 -19.45
C VAL A 117 -4.97 -2.56 -20.65
N THR A 118 -5.43 -2.99 -21.82
CA THR A 118 -5.40 -2.20 -23.06
C THR A 118 -6.22 -0.92 -22.91
N SER A 119 -7.39 -0.97 -22.28
CA SER A 119 -8.19 0.24 -22.03
C SER A 119 -7.46 1.21 -21.10
N GLN A 120 -6.80 0.72 -20.04
CA GLN A 120 -5.99 1.58 -19.17
C GLN A 120 -4.80 2.20 -19.92
N LEU A 121 -4.18 1.45 -20.83
CA LEU A 121 -3.03 1.91 -21.62
C LEU A 121 -3.39 2.98 -22.65
N GLN A 122 -4.64 3.06 -23.14
CA GLN A 122 -5.07 4.08 -24.10
C GLN A 122 -4.85 5.51 -23.58
N HIS A 123 -4.90 5.66 -22.26
CA HIS A 123 -4.98 6.92 -21.54
C HIS A 123 -3.64 7.47 -21.01
N VAL A 124 -2.58 6.67 -21.08
CA VAL A 124 -1.28 6.98 -20.49
C VAL A 124 -0.14 6.68 -21.47
N ASP A 125 1.03 7.25 -21.26
CA ASP A 125 2.23 6.93 -22.04
C ASP A 125 2.92 5.66 -21.52
N ARG A 126 2.76 5.41 -20.22
CA ARG A 126 3.32 4.26 -19.50
C ARG A 126 2.31 3.59 -18.59
N LEU A 127 2.21 2.27 -18.65
CA LEU A 127 1.40 1.45 -17.77
C LEU A 127 2.26 0.34 -17.14
N ASP A 128 2.23 0.28 -15.81
CA ASP A 128 2.96 -0.72 -15.05
C ASP A 128 1.97 -1.62 -14.33
N ILE A 129 2.19 -2.94 -14.35
CA ILE A 129 1.40 -3.90 -13.58
C ILE A 129 2.32 -4.63 -12.61
N VAL A 130 2.03 -4.47 -11.33
CA VAL A 130 2.89 -4.95 -10.26
C VAL A 130 2.20 -6.09 -9.52
N TRP A 131 2.92 -7.18 -9.34
CA TRP A 131 2.43 -8.42 -8.73
C TRP A 131 3.24 -8.74 -7.48
N ASP A 132 2.57 -9.33 -6.48
CA ASP A 132 3.26 -9.94 -5.34
C ASP A 132 4.15 -11.11 -5.78
N LEU A 133 5.19 -11.35 -4.99
CA LEU A 133 6.00 -12.56 -5.01
C LEU A 133 5.69 -13.39 -3.77
N TYR A 134 5.17 -14.61 -3.95
CA TYR A 134 4.86 -15.49 -2.83
C TYR A 134 6.03 -16.45 -2.58
N MET A 135 6.80 -16.21 -1.52
CA MET A 135 7.91 -17.07 -1.08
C MET A 135 7.43 -18.07 -0.01
N ALA A 136 7.89 -19.32 -0.09
CA ALA A 136 7.49 -20.37 0.85
C ALA A 136 7.97 -20.10 2.29
N ASP A 137 9.19 -19.58 2.44
CA ASP A 137 9.86 -19.36 3.74
C ASP A 137 9.66 -17.93 4.29
N SER A 138 8.64 -17.21 3.82
CA SER A 138 8.38 -15.84 4.28
C SER A 138 7.77 -15.81 5.68
N LEU A 139 8.16 -14.81 6.50
CA LEU A 139 7.50 -14.49 7.77
C LEU A 139 5.99 -14.25 7.59
N LYS A 140 5.55 -13.84 6.39
CA LYS A 140 4.14 -13.63 6.08
C LYS A 140 3.40 -14.88 5.64
N ALA A 141 4.11 -15.99 5.36
CA ALA A 141 3.49 -17.25 4.96
C ALA A 141 2.48 -17.75 6.00
N ASP A 142 2.81 -17.63 7.30
CA ASP A 142 1.93 -18.03 8.40
C ASP A 142 0.68 -17.14 8.56
N THR A 143 0.80 -15.83 8.36
CA THR A 143 -0.37 -14.95 8.31
C THR A 143 -1.26 -15.26 7.11
N ARG A 144 -0.67 -15.66 5.97
CA ARG A 144 -1.43 -15.97 4.76
C ARG A 144 -2.08 -17.36 4.81
N SER A 145 -1.46 -18.35 5.46
CA SER A 145 -2.05 -19.68 5.64
C SER A 145 -3.36 -19.65 6.43
N LYS A 146 -3.53 -18.63 7.30
CA LYS A 146 -4.76 -18.38 8.05
C LYS A 146 -5.89 -17.72 7.22
N ARG A 147 -5.62 -17.19 6.02
CA ARG A 147 -6.58 -16.42 5.20
C ARG A 147 -7.66 -17.27 4.50
N GLY A 148 -7.54 -18.60 4.50
CA GLY A 148 -8.64 -19.48 4.11
C GLY A 148 -8.20 -20.84 3.58
N LYS A 149 -9.16 -21.77 3.51
CA LYS A 149 -9.04 -23.04 2.78
C LYS A 149 -9.82 -22.90 1.48
N GLY A 150 -9.28 -23.44 0.40
CA GLY A 150 -9.87 -23.39 -0.93
C GLY A 150 -9.23 -24.45 -1.82
N VAL A 151 -9.79 -24.66 -3.00
CA VAL A 151 -9.32 -25.71 -3.90
C VAL A 151 -8.14 -25.19 -4.72
N ARG A 152 -6.99 -25.86 -4.57
CA ARG A 152 -5.84 -25.69 -5.46
C ARG A 152 -6.26 -26.09 -6.87
N ARG A 153 -6.04 -25.21 -7.84
CA ARG A 153 -6.23 -25.52 -9.27
C ARG A 153 -5.03 -25.05 -10.05
N ARG A 154 -4.50 -25.93 -10.89
CA ARG A 154 -3.40 -25.61 -11.79
C ARG A 154 -3.84 -24.54 -12.80
N VAL A 155 -3.02 -23.52 -12.99
CA VAL A 155 -3.25 -22.49 -14.00
C VAL A 155 -2.53 -22.89 -15.28
N GLU A 156 -3.31 -23.27 -16.29
CA GLU A 156 -2.83 -23.57 -17.64
C GLU A 156 -3.80 -22.93 -18.66
N PRO A 157 -3.34 -22.55 -19.86
CA PRO A 157 -4.16 -21.86 -20.85
C PRO A 157 -5.52 -22.51 -21.13
N SER A 158 -5.53 -23.84 -21.32
CA SER A 158 -6.72 -24.63 -21.65
C SER A 158 -7.53 -25.07 -20.42
N SER A 159 -6.99 -24.93 -19.21
CA SER A 159 -7.65 -25.35 -17.98
C SER A 159 -8.85 -24.46 -17.66
N ALA A 160 -9.91 -25.07 -17.12
CA ALA A 160 -11.15 -24.37 -16.80
C ALA A 160 -11.00 -23.44 -15.59
N VAL A 161 -11.50 -22.21 -15.71
CA VAL A 161 -11.56 -21.28 -14.57
C VAL A 161 -12.48 -21.82 -13.47
N PRO A 162 -12.21 -21.51 -12.20
CA PRO A 162 -13.06 -21.93 -11.09
C PRO A 162 -14.39 -21.20 -11.09
N GLY A 163 -15.47 -21.91 -10.74
CA GLY A 163 -16.79 -21.30 -10.58
C GLY A 163 -16.85 -20.25 -9.47
N ASN A 164 -16.01 -20.40 -8.42
CA ASN A 164 -15.83 -19.41 -7.36
C ASN A 164 -14.45 -18.75 -7.47
N TRP A 165 -14.38 -17.64 -8.22
CA TRP A 165 -13.15 -16.90 -8.46
C TRP A 165 -12.52 -16.35 -7.18
N GLN A 166 -13.35 -15.81 -6.28
CA GLN A 166 -12.88 -15.21 -5.05
C GLN A 166 -12.24 -16.22 -4.10
N GLU A 167 -12.77 -17.45 -4.04
CA GLU A 167 -12.16 -18.52 -3.25
C GLU A 167 -10.85 -19.01 -3.85
N PHE A 168 -10.77 -19.10 -5.18
CA PHE A 168 -9.53 -19.42 -5.88
C PHE A 168 -8.42 -18.40 -5.60
N LEU A 169 -8.75 -17.11 -5.64
CA LEU A 169 -7.84 -16.01 -5.33
C LEU A 169 -7.47 -15.90 -3.84
N ARG A 170 -8.06 -16.68 -2.94
CA ARG A 170 -7.60 -16.73 -1.53
C ARG A 170 -6.39 -17.64 -1.33
N ILE A 171 -6.10 -18.51 -2.30
CA ILE A 171 -5.02 -19.50 -2.20
C ILE A 171 -3.76 -18.95 -2.85
N ASN A 172 -2.69 -18.81 -2.07
CA ASN A 172 -1.42 -18.27 -2.55
C ASN A 172 -0.83 -19.10 -3.69
N ASP A 173 -0.85 -20.44 -3.59
CA ASP A 173 -0.33 -21.32 -4.63
C ASP A 173 -1.09 -21.20 -5.97
N ASN A 174 -2.33 -20.71 -5.96
CA ASN A 174 -3.03 -20.41 -7.20
C ASN A 174 -2.50 -19.11 -7.81
N LYS A 175 -2.14 -18.13 -6.97
CA LYS A 175 -1.58 -16.85 -7.40
C LYS A 175 -0.15 -16.97 -7.92
N THR A 176 0.66 -17.84 -7.33
CA THR A 176 2.03 -18.12 -7.81
C THR A 176 2.06 -18.59 -9.25
N GLU A 177 0.99 -19.24 -9.74
CA GLU A 177 0.87 -19.60 -11.15
C GLU A 177 0.08 -18.57 -11.96
N LEU A 178 -0.98 -17.97 -11.39
CA LEU A 178 -1.81 -17.00 -12.09
C LEU A 178 -1.03 -15.73 -12.46
N PHE A 179 -0.22 -15.19 -11.55
CA PHE A 179 0.41 -13.88 -11.74
C PHE A 179 1.44 -13.92 -12.87
N PRO A 180 2.38 -14.88 -12.91
CA PRO A 180 3.27 -15.05 -14.06
C PRO A 180 2.52 -15.31 -15.37
N PHE A 181 1.45 -16.11 -15.33
CA PHE A 181 0.63 -16.40 -16.52
C PHE A 181 0.01 -15.12 -17.10
N LEU A 182 -0.57 -14.26 -16.26
CA LEU A 182 -1.14 -12.99 -16.70
C LEU A 182 -0.05 -11.98 -17.11
N ALA A 183 1.06 -11.92 -16.39
CA ALA A 183 2.20 -11.07 -16.73
C ALA A 183 2.76 -11.38 -18.13
N SER A 184 2.89 -12.67 -18.48
CA SER A 184 3.31 -13.08 -19.84
C SER A 184 2.32 -12.61 -20.90
N ASN A 185 1.00 -12.78 -20.69
CA ASN A 185 -0.01 -12.29 -21.63
C ASN A 185 -0.01 -10.76 -21.78
N VAL A 186 0.37 -10.02 -20.74
CA VAL A 186 0.52 -8.55 -20.80
C VAL A 186 1.77 -8.17 -21.59
N ALA A 187 2.88 -8.87 -21.38
CA ALA A 187 4.11 -8.62 -22.14
C ALA A 187 3.92 -8.89 -23.64
N ASP A 188 3.04 -9.81 -24.02
CA ASP A 188 2.72 -10.12 -25.43
C ASP A 188 1.81 -9.09 -26.12
N ILE A 189 1.31 -8.06 -25.41
CA ILE A 189 0.47 -7.01 -26.00
C ILE A 189 1.32 -6.16 -26.95
N ASP A 190 0.95 -6.15 -28.24
CA ASP A 190 1.56 -5.26 -29.23
C ASP A 190 1.12 -3.81 -29.00
N THR A 191 2.07 -2.95 -28.68
CA THR A 191 1.85 -1.54 -28.39
C THR A 191 3.13 -0.74 -28.62
N SER A 192 3.01 0.52 -29.01
CA SER A 192 4.16 1.45 -29.08
C SER A 192 4.42 2.20 -27.77
N LYS A 193 3.53 2.05 -26.78
CA LYS A 193 3.63 2.69 -25.46
C LYS A 193 4.48 1.85 -24.50
N HIS A 194 4.83 2.42 -23.35
CA HIS A 194 5.60 1.71 -22.34
C HIS A 194 4.67 0.83 -21.52
N LEU A 195 4.73 -0.49 -21.70
CA LEU A 195 3.97 -1.45 -20.91
C LEU A 195 4.95 -2.36 -20.16
N ILE A 196 4.88 -2.32 -18.84
CA ILE A 196 5.80 -3.00 -17.92
C ILE A 196 4.99 -3.90 -17.00
N THR A 197 5.46 -5.11 -16.74
CA THR A 197 4.85 -5.99 -15.73
C THR A 197 5.90 -6.76 -14.98
N THR A 198 5.77 -6.87 -13.65
CA THR A 198 6.65 -7.75 -12.88
C THR A 198 6.28 -9.21 -13.13
N GLN A 199 7.26 -10.11 -13.13
CA GLN A 199 7.04 -11.54 -13.11
C GLN A 199 8.08 -12.17 -12.18
N ASP A 200 7.64 -12.60 -11.00
CA ASP A 200 8.51 -13.08 -9.94
C ASP A 200 9.61 -12.06 -9.60
N TYR A 201 10.88 -12.39 -9.85
CA TYR A 201 12.05 -11.49 -9.70
C TYR A 201 12.38 -10.70 -10.97
N SER A 202 11.75 -11.04 -12.09
CA SER A 202 11.99 -10.42 -13.38
C SER A 202 11.00 -9.29 -13.65
N VAL A 203 11.34 -8.44 -14.62
CA VAL A 203 10.46 -7.41 -15.14
C VAL A 203 10.34 -7.64 -16.63
N LEU A 204 9.11 -7.82 -17.11
CA LEU A 204 8.79 -7.99 -18.52
C LEU A 204 8.30 -6.68 -19.10
N CYS A 205 8.52 -6.52 -20.40
CA CYS A 205 8.12 -5.34 -21.17
C CYS A 205 7.65 -5.76 -22.55
N SER A 206 6.62 -5.09 -23.05
CA SER A 206 6.13 -5.32 -24.42
C SER A 206 7.09 -4.82 -25.50
N ASN A 207 7.89 -3.81 -25.17
CA ASN A 207 8.95 -3.27 -26.02
C ASN A 207 10.31 -3.41 -25.36
N ARG A 208 11.38 -3.44 -26.18
CA ARG A 208 12.75 -3.51 -25.67
C ARG A 208 13.14 -2.16 -25.04
N GLN A 209 13.07 -2.10 -23.71
CA GLN A 209 13.37 -0.91 -22.91
C GLN A 209 14.30 -1.28 -21.75
N ASP A 210 15.04 -0.29 -21.24
CA ASP A 210 15.94 -0.49 -20.11
C ASP A 210 15.11 -0.62 -18.82
N VAL A 211 15.21 -1.77 -18.18
CA VAL A 211 14.55 -2.10 -16.90
C VAL A 211 15.56 -2.37 -15.80
N SER A 212 16.83 -1.99 -15.99
CA SER A 212 17.89 -2.22 -15.00
C SER A 212 17.63 -1.53 -13.65
N ALA A 213 16.86 -0.43 -13.64
CA ALA A 213 16.42 0.23 -12.41
C ALA A 213 15.32 -0.54 -11.64
N LEU A 214 14.62 -1.46 -12.31
CA LEU A 214 13.51 -2.23 -11.76
C LEU A 214 13.85 -3.70 -11.49
N ALA A 215 14.85 -4.24 -12.20
CA ALA A 215 15.25 -5.64 -12.14
C ALA A 215 16.65 -5.83 -11.52
N PRO A 216 16.87 -6.87 -10.70
CA PRO A 216 15.87 -7.83 -10.22
C PRO A 216 14.93 -7.19 -9.19
N CYS A 217 13.65 -7.52 -9.31
CA CYS A 217 12.62 -7.05 -8.38
C CYS A 217 12.56 -7.99 -7.17
N THR A 218 13.35 -7.71 -6.13
CA THR A 218 13.54 -8.60 -4.97
C THR A 218 12.51 -8.41 -3.85
N HIS A 219 11.74 -7.33 -3.88
CA HIS A 219 10.71 -7.06 -2.88
C HIS A 219 9.65 -8.16 -2.88
N GLU A 220 9.10 -8.53 -1.74
CA GLU A 220 8.09 -9.58 -1.70
C GLU A 220 6.70 -9.06 -2.12
N GLU A 221 6.32 -7.85 -1.70
CA GLU A 221 4.94 -7.38 -1.78
C GLU A 221 4.73 -6.34 -2.88
N ALA A 222 3.53 -6.36 -3.47
CA ALA A 222 3.18 -5.43 -4.54
C ALA A 222 3.26 -3.96 -4.09
N ASP A 223 3.00 -3.64 -2.82
CA ASP A 223 3.00 -2.28 -2.31
C ASP A 223 4.38 -1.60 -2.42
N THR A 224 5.43 -2.25 -1.94
CA THR A 224 6.81 -1.80 -2.02
C THR A 224 7.33 -1.78 -3.45
N ARG A 225 6.97 -2.81 -4.24
CA ARG A 225 7.26 -2.86 -5.68
C ARG A 225 6.61 -1.69 -6.43
N ILE A 226 5.36 -1.33 -6.14
CA ILE A 226 4.67 -0.18 -6.75
C ILE A 226 5.47 1.12 -6.53
N LEU A 227 6.07 1.30 -5.36
CA LEU A 227 6.87 2.48 -5.07
C LEU A 227 8.21 2.49 -5.83
N LEU A 228 8.81 1.32 -6.10
CA LEU A 228 9.98 1.20 -6.97
C LEU A 228 9.64 1.65 -8.40
N HIS A 229 8.51 1.17 -8.93
CA HIS A 229 8.01 1.57 -10.25
C HIS A 229 7.66 3.07 -10.31
N LEU A 230 7.07 3.64 -9.25
CA LEU A 230 6.83 5.08 -9.12
C LEU A 230 8.15 5.87 -9.19
N GLN A 231 9.17 5.43 -8.46
CA GLN A 231 10.47 6.10 -8.44
C GLN A 231 11.13 6.06 -9.82
N ASP A 232 11.13 4.92 -10.49
CA ASP A 232 11.65 4.78 -11.85
C ASP A 232 10.91 5.67 -12.86
N ALA A 233 9.57 5.72 -12.79
CA ALA A 233 8.78 6.64 -13.63
C ALA A 233 9.20 8.11 -13.41
N VAL A 234 9.35 8.53 -12.16
CA VAL A 234 9.81 9.91 -11.85
C VAL A 234 11.23 10.16 -12.35
N GLN A 235 12.14 9.18 -12.23
CA GLN A 235 13.51 9.28 -12.76
C GLN A 235 13.55 9.38 -14.29
N GLN A 236 12.59 8.78 -14.97
CA GLN A 236 12.40 8.91 -16.43
C GLN A 236 11.72 10.23 -16.84
N GLY A 237 11.42 11.12 -15.89
CA GLY A 237 10.91 12.46 -16.14
C GLY A 237 9.38 12.58 -16.10
N TYR A 238 8.66 11.51 -15.75
CA TYR A 238 7.21 11.59 -15.55
C TYR A 238 6.88 12.37 -14.28
N SER A 239 5.87 13.23 -14.35
CA SER A 239 5.49 14.13 -13.25
C SER A 239 4.04 13.97 -12.78
N LYS A 240 3.22 13.28 -13.58
CA LYS A 240 1.81 12.97 -13.28
C LYS A 240 1.59 11.46 -13.31
N VAL A 241 1.51 10.86 -12.12
CA VAL A 241 1.41 9.39 -11.94
C VAL A 241 0.14 9.06 -11.15
N SER A 242 -0.60 8.06 -11.62
CA SER A 242 -1.73 7.45 -10.92
C SER A 242 -1.40 6.03 -10.47
N MET A 243 -1.90 5.64 -9.30
CA MET A 243 -1.81 4.28 -8.79
C MET A 243 -3.21 3.70 -8.56
N ARG A 244 -3.46 2.47 -9.02
CA ARG A 244 -4.73 1.76 -8.79
C ARG A 244 -4.53 0.65 -7.77
N THR A 245 -5.13 0.79 -6.60
CA THR A 245 -5.02 -0.21 -5.52
C THR A 245 -6.24 -0.18 -4.60
N VAL A 246 -6.38 -1.22 -3.77
CA VAL A 246 -7.30 -1.26 -2.63
C VAL A 246 -6.56 -1.32 -1.29
N ASP A 247 -5.22 -1.34 -1.33
CA ASP A 247 -4.36 -1.46 -0.16
C ASP A 247 -4.04 -0.09 0.45
N THR A 248 -4.23 0.02 1.76
CA THR A 248 -3.95 1.24 2.52
C THR A 248 -2.45 1.46 2.68
N ASP A 249 -1.64 0.40 2.66
CA ASP A 249 -0.19 0.49 2.83
C ASP A 249 0.43 1.25 1.65
N VAL A 250 -0.05 1.01 0.43
CA VAL A 250 0.30 1.80 -0.76
C VAL A 250 -0.04 3.28 -0.58
N VAL A 251 -1.18 3.61 0.02
CA VAL A 251 -1.58 5.02 0.25
C VAL A 251 -0.61 5.72 1.19
N VAL A 252 -0.23 5.04 2.28
CA VAL A 252 0.73 5.57 3.25
C VAL A 252 2.10 5.78 2.61
N LEU A 253 2.60 4.78 1.87
CA LEU A 253 3.89 4.82 1.20
C LEU A 253 3.94 5.89 0.10
N ALA A 254 2.84 6.08 -0.64
CA ALA A 254 2.69 7.12 -1.65
C ALA A 254 2.81 8.53 -1.05
N ILE A 255 2.09 8.80 0.04
CA ILE A 255 2.14 10.09 0.74
C ILE A 255 3.56 10.35 1.30
N ALA A 256 4.18 9.32 1.87
CA ALA A 256 5.55 9.42 2.38
C ALA A 256 6.55 9.73 1.26
N SER A 257 6.36 9.14 0.08
CA SER A 257 7.27 9.27 -1.06
C SER A 257 7.06 10.53 -1.89
N ALA A 258 5.86 11.12 -1.91
CA ALA A 258 5.53 12.24 -2.80
C ALA A 258 6.50 13.43 -2.64
N ASN A 259 6.78 13.85 -1.40
CA ASN A 259 7.72 14.93 -1.14
C ASN A 259 9.17 14.56 -1.51
N ARG A 260 9.59 13.31 -1.22
CA ARG A 260 10.94 12.81 -1.53
C ARG A 260 11.21 12.76 -3.03
N LEU A 261 10.22 12.35 -3.80
CA LEU A 261 10.32 12.22 -5.25
C LEU A 261 10.10 13.55 -5.99
N ASN A 262 9.65 14.60 -5.28
CA ASN A 262 9.30 15.90 -5.88
C ASN A 262 8.34 15.76 -7.08
N ILE A 263 7.40 14.81 -6.98
CA ILE A 263 6.41 14.55 -8.03
C ILE A 263 5.33 15.65 -8.01
N SER A 264 4.91 16.10 -9.20
CA SER A 264 3.93 17.19 -9.30
C SER A 264 2.52 16.71 -8.95
N GLU A 265 2.10 15.59 -9.54
CA GLU A 265 0.79 15.00 -9.29
C GLU A 265 0.92 13.50 -9.04
N LEU A 266 0.64 13.09 -7.80
CA LEU A 266 0.52 11.69 -7.41
C LEU A 266 -0.92 11.39 -6.99
N TRP A 267 -1.61 10.60 -7.80
CA TRP A 267 -3.00 10.23 -7.60
C TRP A 267 -3.13 8.75 -7.22
N ILE A 268 -4.14 8.44 -6.41
CA ILE A 268 -4.48 7.05 -6.06
C ILE A 268 -5.95 6.82 -6.34
N ALA A 269 -6.24 6.00 -7.34
CA ALA A 269 -7.54 5.41 -7.56
C ALA A 269 -7.75 4.30 -6.52
N PHE A 270 -8.35 4.64 -5.38
CA PHE A 270 -8.41 3.79 -4.19
C PHE A 270 -9.78 3.14 -3.97
N GLY A 271 -9.81 1.85 -3.62
CA GLY A 271 -11.04 1.12 -3.27
C GLY A 271 -11.81 0.57 -4.47
N ALA A 272 -12.99 -0.02 -4.25
CA ALA A 272 -13.76 -0.69 -5.29
C ALA A 272 -15.27 -0.49 -5.11
N GLY A 273 -16.02 -0.49 -6.23
CA GLY A 273 -17.46 -0.28 -6.21
C GLY A 273 -17.84 1.01 -5.48
N LYS A 274 -18.70 0.91 -4.46
CA LYS A 274 -19.18 2.09 -3.70
C LYS A 274 -18.10 2.78 -2.85
N SER A 275 -16.98 2.11 -2.56
CA SER A 275 -15.89 2.69 -1.77
C SER A 275 -14.81 3.35 -2.63
N PHE A 276 -14.92 3.22 -3.95
CA PHE A 276 -14.00 3.80 -4.92
C PHE A 276 -13.94 5.33 -4.78
N ARG A 277 -12.72 5.88 -4.80
CA ARG A 277 -12.45 7.31 -4.75
C ARG A 277 -11.03 7.62 -5.20
N PHE A 278 -10.81 8.81 -5.72
CA PHE A 278 -9.46 9.34 -5.95
C PHE A 278 -8.91 10.02 -4.70
N ILE A 279 -7.62 9.80 -4.43
CA ILE A 279 -6.85 10.42 -3.36
C ILE A 279 -5.67 11.17 -3.97
N ALA A 280 -5.56 12.47 -3.67
CA ALA A 280 -4.40 13.30 -4.05
C ALA A 280 -3.28 13.14 -3.03
N ALA A 281 -2.40 12.15 -3.21
CA ALA A 281 -1.32 11.88 -2.26
C ALA A 281 -0.34 13.06 -2.15
N HIS A 282 -0.06 13.75 -3.26
CA HIS A 282 0.79 14.93 -3.33
C HIS A 282 0.25 16.11 -2.49
N GLU A 283 -1.05 16.41 -2.56
CA GLU A 283 -1.67 17.46 -1.74
C GLU A 283 -1.67 17.10 -0.25
N ILE A 284 -1.89 15.83 0.09
CA ILE A 284 -1.79 15.36 1.47
C ILE A 284 -0.35 15.51 1.97
N ALA A 285 0.64 15.10 1.17
CA ALA A 285 2.06 15.22 1.53
C ALA A 285 2.49 16.68 1.75
N LYS A 286 2.00 17.60 0.90
CA LYS A 286 2.21 19.04 1.04
C LYS A 286 1.58 19.59 2.32
N ALA A 287 0.37 19.15 2.66
CA ALA A 287 -0.31 19.57 3.88
C ALA A 287 0.34 19.01 5.16
N LEU A 288 0.88 17.80 5.10
CA LEU A 288 1.58 17.18 6.24
C LEU A 288 2.96 17.79 6.49
N GLY A 289 3.64 18.21 5.41
CA GLY A 289 5.02 18.67 5.47
C GLY A 289 6.04 17.51 5.48
N PRO A 290 7.31 17.81 5.19
CA PRO A 290 8.34 16.81 4.94
C PRO A 290 8.57 15.86 6.12
N ASP A 291 8.72 16.37 7.34
CA ASP A 291 9.03 15.54 8.51
C ASP A 291 7.91 14.53 8.83
N ARG A 292 6.65 14.95 8.69
CA ARG A 292 5.52 14.06 8.94
C ARG A 292 5.33 13.04 7.84
N CYS A 293 5.67 13.36 6.59
CA CYS A 293 5.72 12.37 5.52
C CYS A 293 6.74 11.27 5.82
N VAL A 294 7.94 11.64 6.28
CA VAL A 294 8.99 10.68 6.66
C VAL A 294 8.57 9.82 7.86
N ALA A 295 7.91 10.41 8.85
CA ALA A 295 7.42 9.70 10.03
C ALA A 295 6.17 8.83 9.78
N LEU A 296 5.43 9.03 8.68
CA LEU A 296 4.13 8.40 8.44
C LEU A 296 4.16 6.87 8.35
N PRO A 297 5.13 6.22 7.67
CA PRO A 297 5.23 4.76 7.64
C PRO A 297 5.46 4.18 9.05
N MET A 298 6.33 4.82 9.84
CA MET A 298 6.58 4.40 11.22
C MET A 298 5.33 4.57 12.10
N PHE A 299 4.59 5.68 11.95
CA PHE A 299 3.30 5.83 12.62
C PHE A 299 2.30 4.74 12.22
N HIS A 300 2.25 4.40 10.93
CA HIS A 300 1.34 3.39 10.42
C HIS A 300 1.63 2.00 10.99
N ALA A 301 2.91 1.59 11.00
CA ALA A 301 3.36 0.37 11.66
C ALA A 301 3.11 0.43 13.17
N PHE A 302 3.52 1.50 13.84
CA PHE A 302 3.35 1.66 15.29
C PHE A 302 1.89 1.53 15.76
N THR A 303 0.93 1.93 14.93
CA THR A 303 -0.50 1.90 15.25
C THR A 303 -1.22 0.62 14.80
N GLY A 304 -0.48 -0.35 14.26
CA GLY A 304 -1.02 -1.57 13.68
C GLY A 304 -1.16 -1.47 12.16
N CYS A 305 -0.34 -2.22 11.42
CA CYS A 305 -0.54 -2.58 10.01
C CYS A 305 -0.66 -4.12 9.90
N ASP A 306 -0.70 -4.66 8.69
CA ASP A 306 -0.95 -6.09 8.44
C ASP A 306 -0.02 -7.06 9.20
N THR A 307 1.19 -6.62 9.55
CA THR A 307 2.23 -7.44 10.20
C THR A 307 2.40 -7.18 11.70
N VAL A 308 1.78 -6.14 12.25
CA VAL A 308 2.05 -5.69 13.63
C VAL A 308 0.77 -5.46 14.42
N SER A 309 0.78 -5.93 15.66
CA SER A 309 -0.35 -5.78 16.59
C SER A 309 -0.67 -4.31 16.86
N CYS A 310 -1.96 -4.00 17.01
CA CYS A 310 -2.42 -2.65 17.37
C CYS A 310 -2.58 -2.49 18.89
N PHE A 311 -2.58 -1.24 19.36
CA PHE A 311 -2.84 -0.93 20.77
C PHE A 311 -4.31 -1.20 21.14
N GLY A 312 -4.54 -2.13 22.08
CA GLY A 312 -5.88 -2.49 22.56
C GLY A 312 -6.72 -1.28 22.99
N GLY A 313 -7.85 -1.06 22.30
CA GLY A 313 -8.77 0.04 22.54
C GLY A 313 -8.33 1.41 22.01
N ARG A 314 -7.28 1.47 21.18
CA ARG A 314 -6.76 2.70 20.55
C ARG A 314 -6.67 2.51 19.04
N GLY A 315 -7.55 3.18 18.29
CA GLY A 315 -7.49 3.19 16.82
C GLY A 315 -6.54 4.27 16.29
N LYS A 316 -6.22 4.20 14.99
CA LYS A 316 -5.37 5.16 14.27
C LYS A 316 -5.78 6.62 14.47
N LYS A 317 -7.10 6.90 14.56
CA LYS A 317 -7.63 8.24 14.86
C LYS A 317 -7.14 8.78 16.20
N THR A 318 -7.26 7.99 17.26
CA THR A 318 -6.83 8.43 18.60
C THR A 318 -5.31 8.58 18.68
N ALA A 319 -4.57 7.71 17.99
CA ALA A 319 -3.11 7.82 17.89
C ALA A 319 -2.68 9.06 17.10
N TRP A 320 -3.40 9.42 16.04
CA TRP A 320 -3.19 10.64 15.26
C TRP A 320 -3.42 11.90 16.09
N ASP A 321 -4.51 11.95 16.87
CA ASP A 321 -4.78 13.05 17.80
C ASP A 321 -3.64 13.22 18.81
N THR A 322 -3.04 12.12 19.28
CA THR A 322 -1.85 12.14 20.12
C THR A 322 -0.62 12.66 19.36
N TRP A 323 -0.32 12.12 18.18
CA TRP A 323 0.83 12.57 17.38
C TRP A 323 0.77 14.08 17.07
N THR A 324 -0.42 14.59 16.76
CA THR A 324 -0.62 16.03 16.52
C THR A 324 -0.47 16.89 17.77
N THR A 325 -0.70 16.33 18.96
CA THR A 325 -0.58 17.04 20.25
C THR A 325 0.86 17.13 20.76
N TYR A 326 1.66 16.09 20.54
CA TYR A 326 3.02 15.99 21.08
C TYR A 326 4.06 16.17 19.97
N GLY A 327 4.76 17.32 20.00
CA GLY A 327 5.77 17.68 18.99
C GLY A 327 6.91 16.67 18.86
N ASP A 328 7.34 16.08 19.98
CA ASP A 328 8.48 15.16 20.06
C ASP A 328 8.25 13.82 19.35
N VAL A 329 7.00 13.50 19.01
CA VAL A 329 6.64 12.24 18.34
C VAL A 329 7.15 12.21 16.89
N THR A 330 7.16 13.34 16.19
CA THR A 330 7.65 13.38 14.80
C THR A 330 9.16 13.10 14.74
N PRO A 331 10.03 13.79 15.50
CA PRO A 331 11.44 13.45 15.57
C PRO A 331 11.69 12.00 16.00
N ALA A 332 10.92 11.47 16.95
CA ALA A 332 11.07 10.08 17.40
C ALA A 332 10.74 9.08 16.28
N PHE A 333 9.63 9.27 15.54
CA PHE A 333 9.29 8.42 14.42
C PHE A 333 10.28 8.55 13.25
N CYS A 334 10.77 9.76 12.96
CA CYS A 334 11.84 9.93 11.97
C CYS A 334 13.12 9.20 12.38
N ALA A 335 13.52 9.29 13.65
CA ALA A 335 14.71 8.62 14.16
C ALA A 335 14.57 7.09 14.07
N LEU A 336 13.41 6.55 14.47
CA LEU A 336 13.13 5.11 14.37
C LEU A 336 13.10 4.63 12.92
N GLY A 337 12.52 5.41 12.00
CA GLY A 337 12.51 5.09 10.58
C GLY A 337 13.88 5.22 9.89
N ALA A 338 14.84 5.89 10.51
CA ALA A 338 16.19 6.08 9.99
C ALA A 338 17.24 5.13 10.61
N MET A 339 16.86 4.32 11.60
CA MET A 339 17.78 3.34 12.19
C MET A 339 18.15 2.27 11.15
N PRO A 340 19.45 2.04 10.88
CA PRO A 340 19.88 0.90 10.06
C PRO A 340 19.43 -0.40 10.72
N GLU A 341 19.04 -1.39 9.91
CA GLU A 341 18.76 -2.74 10.41
C GLU A 341 19.94 -3.22 11.27
N CYS A 342 19.68 -3.58 12.52
CA CYS A 342 20.69 -4.22 13.36
C CYS A 342 21.05 -5.57 12.71
N HIS A 343 22.33 -5.80 12.44
CA HIS A 343 22.91 -6.91 11.66
C HIS A 343 22.59 -8.34 12.16
N GLU A 344 21.71 -8.52 13.15
CA GLU A 344 21.27 -9.82 13.67
C GLU A 344 19.86 -10.22 13.22
N CYS A 345 19.14 -9.38 12.46
CA CYS A 345 17.82 -9.71 11.93
C CYS A 345 17.80 -9.52 10.41
N HIS A 346 18.41 -10.47 9.69
CA HIS A 346 18.31 -10.56 8.23
C HIS A 346 16.88 -10.96 7.81
N ALA A 347 15.98 -10.00 7.71
CA ALA A 347 14.84 -10.01 6.80
C ALA A 347 14.10 -8.67 6.87
N THR A 348 13.81 -8.10 5.70
CA THR A 348 12.83 -7.03 5.43
C THR A 348 13.25 -5.55 5.51
N CYS A 349 14.12 -5.09 4.61
CA CYS A 349 13.90 -3.90 3.76
C CYS A 349 15.13 -3.60 2.88
N HIS A 350 15.09 -4.03 1.61
CA HIS A 350 15.81 -3.36 0.52
C HIS A 350 15.05 -3.49 -0.77
#